data_AF-A0A1Q7QV22-F1
#
_entry.id   AF-A0A1Q7QV22-F1
#
_cell.length_a   1.000
_cell.length_b   1.000
_cell.length_c   1.000
_cell.angle_alpha   90.00
_cell.angle_beta   90.00
_cell.angle_gamma   90.00
#
_symmetry.space_group_name_H-M   'P 1'
#
loop_
_entity.id
_entity.type
_entity.pdbx_description
1 polymer ?
#
loop_
_entity_poly.entity_id
_entity_poly.type
_entity_poly.pdbx_seq_one_letter_code
_entity_poly.pdbx_strand_id
1 'polypeptide(L)'
;MIVSVPLVVGAQTAVNRVDVESRYQIGQMERVLEGAVEHGAAVTRDRLKAVLPPADTADTLMSGENARARGFRLEGYGVFFDVLVPPFYTETTLTWSLRTLDQNDLGLDSALRELRTYVQRSGDANLQQALKRVELQVGPPNITSPAVAIGANARNATGSAAAATTADRPAAPADPILNDPNEAYRSEVIQALMDAMLDHSTALAIGSNDWLTIAARGNDDRPRLAPADTDARTRIIRLRGADLMQYLAHQISKEDALKRIEVKVF
;
A
#
# COMPACT_ATOMS: atom_id res chain seq x y z
N MET A 1 4.73 52.87 -54.13
CA MET A 1 5.50 52.24 -53.03
C MET A 1 4.49 51.69 -52.04
N ILE A 2 4.12 50.41 -52.14
CA ILE A 2 3.11 49.79 -51.28
C ILE A 2 3.86 48.76 -50.43
N VAL A 3 3.98 49.04 -49.14
CA VAL A 3 4.52 48.11 -48.14
C VAL A 3 3.34 47.37 -47.54
N SER A 4 3.21 46.08 -47.85
CA SER A 4 2.26 45.18 -47.23
C SER A 4 2.96 44.35 -46.16
N VAL A 5 2.58 44.51 -44.90
CA VAL A 5 2.78 43.53 -43.83
C VAL A 5 1.56 43.59 -42.91
N PRO A 6 0.80 42.48 -42.77
CA PRO A 6 0.75 41.84 -41.45
C PRO A 6 0.59 40.31 -41.54
N LEU A 7 1.53 39.54 -41.00
CA LEU A 7 1.40 38.07 -40.89
C LEU A 7 1.76 37.51 -39.50
N VAL A 8 2.02 38.37 -38.51
CA VAL A 8 2.56 37.94 -37.21
C VAL A 8 1.48 37.63 -36.15
N VAL A 9 0.26 38.16 -36.29
CA VAL A 9 -0.80 38.04 -35.25
C VAL A 9 -1.44 36.64 -35.18
N GLY A 10 -1.50 35.91 -36.30
CA GLY A 10 -2.10 34.56 -36.34
C GLY A 10 -1.27 33.49 -35.64
N ALA A 11 0.06 33.56 -35.76
CA ALA A 11 0.97 32.57 -35.18
C ALA A 11 1.04 32.64 -33.65
N GLN A 12 1.06 33.85 -33.08
CA GLN A 12 1.12 34.04 -31.62
C GLN A 12 -0.17 33.61 -30.91
N THR A 13 -1.32 33.69 -31.58
CA THR A 13 -2.61 33.26 -31.00
C THR A 13 -2.74 31.73 -30.99
N ALA A 14 -2.19 31.05 -31.99
CA ALA A 14 -2.21 29.59 -32.10
C ALA A 14 -1.26 28.92 -31.08
N VAL A 15 -0.03 29.43 -30.94
CA VAL A 15 0.95 28.91 -29.96
C VAL A 15 0.41 29.01 -28.53
N ASN A 16 -0.18 30.16 -28.16
CA ASN A 16 -0.77 30.34 -26.84
C ASN A 16 -1.92 29.34 -26.55
N ARG A 17 -2.71 28.93 -27.55
CA ARG A 17 -3.77 27.93 -27.33
C ARG A 17 -3.23 26.52 -27.13
N VAL A 18 -2.20 26.12 -27.89
CA VAL A 18 -1.57 24.81 -27.74
C VAL A 18 -0.93 24.67 -26.36
N ASP A 19 -0.30 25.73 -25.86
CA ASP A 19 0.29 25.75 -24.51
C ASP A 19 -0.78 25.68 -23.40
N VAL A 20 -1.89 26.43 -23.56
CA VAL A 20 -2.99 26.39 -22.59
C VAL A 20 -3.65 25.01 -22.55
N GLU A 21 -3.90 24.42 -23.72
CA GLU A 21 -4.49 23.09 -23.83
C GLU A 21 -3.57 22.01 -23.24
N SER A 22 -2.26 22.07 -23.51
CA SER A 22 -1.30 21.13 -22.93
C SER A 22 -1.26 21.21 -21.40
N ARG A 23 -1.30 22.42 -20.83
CA ARG A 23 -1.34 22.61 -19.36
C ARG A 23 -2.64 22.09 -18.77
N TYR A 24 -3.75 22.29 -19.46
CA TYR A 24 -5.04 21.76 -19.05
C TYR A 24 -5.02 20.23 -19.01
N GLN A 25 -4.52 19.57 -20.05
CA GLN A 25 -4.41 18.11 -20.13
C GLN A 25 -3.51 17.54 -19.03
N ILE A 26 -2.37 18.18 -18.77
CA ILE A 26 -1.47 17.81 -17.67
C ILE A 26 -2.21 17.93 -16.33
N GLY A 27 -2.92 19.03 -16.09
CA GLY A 27 -3.69 19.22 -14.85
C GLY A 27 -4.87 18.25 -14.69
N GLN A 28 -5.44 17.73 -15.78
CA GLN A 28 -6.40 16.62 -15.68
C GLN A 28 -5.69 15.34 -15.22
N MET A 29 -4.55 15.02 -15.84
CA MET A 29 -3.79 13.83 -15.48
C MET A 29 -3.26 13.89 -14.05
N GLU A 30 -2.83 15.06 -13.56
CA GLU A 30 -2.43 15.25 -12.16
C GLU A 30 -3.54 14.78 -11.20
N ARG A 31 -4.77 15.23 -11.40
CA ARG A 31 -5.92 14.80 -10.58
C ARG A 31 -6.22 13.31 -10.69
N VAL A 32 -6.06 12.74 -11.89
CA VAL A 32 -6.23 11.29 -12.08
C VAL A 32 -5.18 10.52 -11.28
N LEU A 33 -3.92 10.95 -11.30
CA LEU A 33 -2.84 10.30 -10.56
C LEU A 33 -3.01 10.46 -9.04
N GLU A 34 -3.46 11.63 -8.57
CA GLU A 34 -3.82 11.84 -7.16
C GLU A 34 -4.93 10.86 -6.74
N GLY A 35 -6.01 10.79 -7.53
CA GLY A 35 -7.13 9.87 -7.27
C GLY A 35 -6.72 8.40 -7.34
N ALA A 36 -5.74 8.03 -8.18
CA ALA A 36 -5.21 6.68 -8.26
C ALA A 36 -4.46 6.29 -6.97
N VAL A 37 -3.67 7.20 -6.40
CA VAL A 37 -3.00 6.97 -5.11
C VAL A 37 -4.03 6.81 -3.98
N GLU A 38 -5.05 7.68 -3.95
CA GLU A 38 -6.14 7.60 -2.99
C GLU A 38 -6.93 6.29 -3.12
N HIS A 39 -7.16 5.82 -4.35
CA HIS A 39 -7.81 4.54 -4.62
C HIS A 39 -6.98 3.36 -4.09
N GLY A 40 -5.68 3.32 -4.38
CA GLY A 40 -4.78 2.29 -3.84
C GLY A 40 -4.75 2.30 -2.30
N ALA A 41 -4.82 3.49 -1.70
CA ALA A 41 -4.97 3.63 -0.25
C ALA A 41 -6.30 3.05 0.25
N ALA A 42 -7.43 3.40 -0.37
CA ALA A 42 -8.74 2.88 0.00
C ALA A 42 -8.81 1.34 -0.08
N VAL A 43 -8.31 0.75 -1.17
CA VAL A 43 -8.26 -0.71 -1.35
C VAL A 43 -7.44 -1.38 -0.24
N THR A 44 -6.27 -0.82 0.07
CA THR A 44 -5.41 -1.34 1.15
C THR A 44 -6.11 -1.25 2.51
N ARG A 45 -6.75 -0.11 2.80
CA ARG A 45 -7.51 0.10 4.04
C ARG A 45 -8.66 -0.90 4.16
N ASP A 46 -9.39 -1.14 3.09
CA ASP A 46 -10.54 -2.06 3.09
C ASP A 46 -10.09 -3.51 3.30
N ARG A 47 -9.00 -3.93 2.64
CA ARG A 47 -8.37 -5.23 2.91
C ARG A 47 -7.92 -5.35 4.36
N LEU A 48 -7.30 -4.29 4.89
CA LEU A 48 -6.83 -4.26 6.26
C LEU A 48 -7.97 -4.37 7.28
N LYS A 49 -9.08 -3.64 7.05
CA LYS A 49 -10.30 -3.71 7.86
C LYS A 49 -10.91 -5.11 7.85
N ALA A 50 -10.80 -5.85 6.74
CA ALA A 50 -11.33 -7.20 6.65
C ALA A 50 -10.52 -8.23 7.46
N VAL A 51 -9.21 -8.01 7.65
CA VAL A 51 -8.31 -8.95 8.33
C VAL A 51 -7.98 -8.56 9.77
N LEU A 52 -8.23 -7.31 10.18
CA LEU A 52 -8.04 -6.85 11.56
C LEU A 52 -9.34 -6.93 12.37
N PRO A 53 -9.26 -7.24 13.69
CA PRO A 53 -10.41 -7.11 14.57
C PRO A 53 -10.98 -5.68 14.56
N PRO A 54 -12.28 -5.48 14.83
CA PRO A 54 -12.97 -4.19 14.72
C PRO A 54 -12.53 -3.09 15.69
N ALA A 55 -11.38 -3.23 16.37
CA ALA A 55 -10.82 -2.20 17.23
C ALA A 55 -10.05 -1.15 16.41
N ASP A 56 -10.79 -0.09 16.04
CA ASP A 56 -10.44 1.35 16.09
C ASP A 56 -9.15 1.88 15.43
N THR A 57 -8.35 1.05 14.74
CA THR A 57 -7.05 1.50 14.24
C THR A 57 -7.07 1.94 12.79
N ALA A 58 -7.83 1.29 11.90
CA ALA A 58 -7.73 1.46 10.44
C ALA A 58 -8.09 2.86 9.89
N ASP A 59 -8.94 3.63 10.57
CA ASP A 59 -9.27 4.99 10.11
C ASP A 59 -8.18 6.00 10.47
N THR A 60 -7.52 5.85 11.62
CA THR A 60 -6.38 6.70 12.05
C THR A 60 -5.11 6.46 11.22
N LEU A 61 -4.96 5.27 10.59
CA LEU A 61 -3.72 4.91 9.87
C LEU A 61 -3.42 5.73 8.61
N MET A 62 -4.39 6.52 8.12
CA MET A 62 -4.23 7.31 6.90
C MET A 62 -4.62 8.78 7.09
N SER A 63 -4.52 9.32 8.31
CA SER A 63 -4.76 10.75 8.58
C SER A 63 -3.60 11.67 8.12
N GLY A 64 -2.80 11.22 7.15
CA GLY A 64 -1.65 11.94 6.60
C GLY A 64 -2.03 12.98 5.54
N GLU A 65 -1.01 13.65 4.98
CA GLU A 65 -1.18 14.57 3.86
C GLU A 65 -1.85 13.90 2.65
N ASN A 66 -2.59 14.67 1.86
CA ASN A 66 -3.22 14.16 0.64
C ASN A 66 -2.17 13.85 -0.44
N ALA A 67 -2.48 12.91 -1.32
CA ALA A 67 -1.67 12.65 -2.51
C ALA A 67 -1.55 13.93 -3.35
N ARG A 68 -0.37 14.14 -3.96
CA ARG A 68 -0.12 15.30 -4.82
C ARG A 68 0.60 14.87 -6.08
N ALA A 69 0.16 15.35 -7.23
CA ALA A 69 0.85 15.13 -8.50
C ALA A 69 1.28 16.46 -9.12
N ARG A 70 2.45 16.45 -9.78
CA ARG A 70 2.94 17.57 -10.58
C ARG A 70 3.47 17.08 -11.91
N GLY A 71 2.92 17.57 -13.00
CA GLY A 71 3.30 17.20 -14.35
C GLY A 71 4.15 18.24 -15.05
N PHE A 72 5.07 17.76 -15.88
CA PHE A 72 6.02 18.55 -16.64
C PHE A 72 6.13 17.96 -18.05
N ARG A 73 5.96 18.80 -19.06
CA ARG A 73 6.28 18.44 -20.44
C ARG A 73 7.73 18.77 -20.72
N LEU A 74 8.45 17.80 -21.27
CA LEU A 74 9.86 17.90 -21.60
C LEU A 74 10.02 17.72 -23.11
N GLU A 75 10.51 18.75 -23.79
CA GLU A 75 10.72 18.72 -25.24
C GLU A 75 11.70 17.60 -25.63
N GLY A 76 11.31 16.78 -26.60
CA GLY A 76 12.10 15.64 -27.07
C GLY A 76 12.19 14.44 -26.11
N TYR A 77 11.56 14.53 -24.93
CA TYR A 77 11.46 13.40 -23.99
C TYR A 77 10.03 12.91 -23.83
N GLY A 78 9.04 13.80 -23.71
CA GLY A 78 7.64 13.45 -23.45
C GLY A 78 7.07 14.14 -22.22
N VAL A 79 6.42 13.38 -21.33
CA VAL A 79 5.76 13.91 -20.13
C VAL A 79 6.25 13.18 -18.87
N PHE A 80 6.58 13.96 -17.85
CA PHE A 80 7.04 13.49 -16.55
C PHE A 80 6.09 13.96 -15.45
N PHE A 81 5.76 13.08 -14.51
CA PHE A 81 4.98 13.40 -13.32
C PHE A 81 5.77 13.07 -12.06
N ASP A 82 5.85 14.00 -11.12
CA ASP A 82 6.31 13.78 -9.75
C ASP A 82 5.06 13.59 -8.88
N VAL A 83 4.90 12.41 -8.29
CA VAL A 83 3.74 12.03 -7.49
C VAL A 83 4.20 11.78 -6.06
N LEU A 84 3.70 12.59 -5.14
CA LEU A 84 3.89 12.43 -3.72
C LEU A 84 2.85 11.44 -3.20
N VAL A 85 3.34 10.31 -2.72
CA VAL A 85 2.56 9.23 -2.12
C VAL A 85 2.56 9.42 -0.61
N PRO A 86 1.39 9.57 0.03
CA PRO A 86 1.30 9.69 1.47
C PRO A 86 1.87 8.45 2.15
N PRO A 87 2.61 8.63 3.26
CA PRO A 87 3.06 7.49 4.06
C PRO A 87 1.86 6.75 4.66
N PHE A 88 1.97 5.43 4.74
CA PHE A 88 1.01 4.59 5.44
C PHE A 88 1.42 4.47 6.91
N TYR A 89 0.76 5.22 7.78
CA TYR A 89 1.07 5.22 9.21
C TYR A 89 0.36 4.06 9.89
N THR A 90 0.97 2.89 9.86
CA THR A 90 0.68 1.87 10.88
C THR A 90 1.26 2.32 12.22
N GLU A 91 0.55 3.21 12.92
CA GLU A 91 0.97 3.81 14.22
C GLU A 91 1.30 2.79 15.32
N THR A 92 1.06 1.49 15.07
CA THR A 92 1.41 0.42 16.01
C THR A 92 2.32 -0.62 15.36
N THR A 93 3.51 -0.18 14.96
CA THR A 93 4.63 -1.07 14.58
C THR A 93 4.95 -2.07 15.71
N LEU A 94 4.57 -1.80 16.96
CA LEU A 94 4.63 -2.77 18.07
C LEU A 94 3.67 -3.96 17.88
N THR A 95 2.39 -3.74 17.56
CA THR A 95 1.42 -4.84 17.37
C THR A 95 1.77 -5.68 16.14
N TRP A 96 2.25 -5.04 15.07
CA TRP A 96 2.73 -5.77 13.89
C TRP A 96 3.99 -6.56 14.19
N SER A 97 5.04 -5.95 14.76
CA SER A 97 6.28 -6.67 15.12
C SER A 97 6.02 -7.86 16.05
N LEU A 98 5.11 -7.73 17.03
CA LEU A 98 4.71 -8.83 17.91
C LEU A 98 4.02 -9.96 17.13
N ARG A 99 3.21 -9.65 16.12
CA ARG A 99 2.57 -10.64 15.25
C ARG A 99 3.53 -11.26 14.24
N THR A 100 4.45 -10.50 13.65
CA THR A 100 5.45 -11.01 12.72
C THR A 100 6.46 -11.90 13.44
N LEU A 101 6.78 -11.61 14.71
CA LEU A 101 7.55 -12.50 15.58
C LEU A 101 6.80 -13.82 15.77
N ASP A 102 5.51 -13.77 16.14
CA ASP A 102 4.65 -14.95 16.32
C ASP A 102 4.55 -15.81 15.05
N GLN A 103 4.39 -15.19 13.88
CA GLN A 103 4.33 -15.88 12.59
C GLN A 103 5.66 -16.55 12.18
N ASN A 104 6.80 -16.02 12.61
CA ASN A 104 8.12 -16.58 12.30
C ASN A 104 8.58 -17.64 13.31
N ASP A 105 7.68 -18.16 14.17
CA ASP A 105 8.04 -19.03 15.31
C ASP A 105 9.06 -18.37 16.25
N LEU A 106 9.22 -17.04 16.18
CA LEU A 106 10.02 -16.20 17.08
C LEU A 106 9.12 -15.44 18.07
N GLY A 107 7.86 -15.87 18.17
CA GLY A 107 6.86 -15.32 19.06
C GLY A 107 7.20 -15.56 20.52
N LEU A 108 6.53 -14.80 21.38
CA LEU A 108 6.64 -15.00 22.82
C LEU A 108 6.27 -16.45 23.22
N ASP A 109 5.25 -17.04 22.59
CA ASP A 109 4.78 -18.40 22.90
C ASP A 109 5.79 -19.49 22.52
N SER A 110 6.48 -19.36 21.38
CA SER A 110 7.53 -20.30 20.98
C SER A 110 8.77 -20.16 21.88
N ALA A 111 9.19 -18.93 22.17
CA ALA A 111 10.27 -18.63 23.10
C ALA A 111 9.98 -19.16 24.52
N LEU A 112 8.75 -18.99 25.02
CA LEU A 112 8.33 -19.55 26.31
C LEU A 112 8.30 -21.08 26.31
N ARG A 113 7.91 -21.71 25.20
CA ARG A 113 7.91 -23.17 25.05
C ARG A 113 9.34 -23.74 25.02
N GLU A 114 10.26 -23.08 24.34
CA GLU A 114 11.68 -23.45 24.32
C GLU A 114 12.31 -23.28 25.70
N LEU A 115 12.03 -22.16 26.38
CA LEU A 115 12.47 -21.90 27.75
C LEU A 115 11.91 -22.92 28.75
N ARG A 116 10.63 -23.28 28.63
CA ARG A 116 10.01 -24.36 29.44
C ARG A 116 10.70 -25.69 29.23
N THR A 117 11.03 -26.02 27.98
CA THR A 117 11.74 -27.26 27.63
C THR A 117 13.15 -27.29 28.23
N TYR A 118 13.87 -26.17 28.19
CA TYR A 118 15.19 -26.03 28.81
C TYR A 118 15.13 -26.15 30.34
N VAL A 119 14.20 -25.45 30.98
CA VAL A 119 14.02 -25.46 32.44
C VAL A 119 13.61 -26.86 32.93
N GLN A 120 12.74 -27.57 32.21
CA GLN A 120 12.39 -28.96 32.52
C GLN A 120 13.59 -29.91 32.45
N ARG A 121 14.48 -29.73 31.48
CA ARG A 121 15.72 -30.51 31.37
C ARG A 121 16.73 -30.17 32.47
N SER A 122 16.76 -28.92 32.93
CA SER A 122 17.66 -28.47 34.00
C SER A 122 17.31 -29.04 35.38
N GLY A 123 16.03 -29.33 35.64
CA GLY A 123 15.54 -29.84 36.93
C GLY A 123 15.59 -28.84 38.09
N ASP A 124 15.92 -27.57 37.85
CA ASP A 124 16.06 -26.55 38.90
C ASP A 124 14.70 -25.95 39.30
N ALA A 125 14.34 -26.12 40.56
CA ALA A 125 13.10 -25.61 41.14
C ALA A 125 13.01 -24.07 41.15
N ASN A 126 14.14 -23.37 41.29
CA ASN A 126 14.17 -21.91 41.28
C ASN A 126 13.88 -21.35 39.88
N LEU A 127 14.41 -22.00 38.84
CA LEU A 127 14.14 -21.64 37.44
C LEU A 127 12.67 -21.88 37.06
N GLN A 128 12.08 -22.97 37.54
CA GLN A 128 10.65 -23.26 37.34
C GLN A 128 9.76 -22.17 37.95
N GLN A 129 10.06 -21.74 39.18
CA GLN A 129 9.32 -20.67 39.84
C GLN A 129 9.52 -19.31 39.17
N ALA A 130 10.74 -19.02 38.71
CA ALA A 130 11.02 -17.79 37.97
C ALA A 130 10.24 -17.72 36.66
N LEU A 131 10.22 -18.81 35.88
CA LEU A 131 9.44 -18.90 34.64
C LEU A 131 7.94 -18.71 34.90
N LYS A 132 7.38 -19.34 35.93
CA LYS A 132 5.97 -19.21 36.32
C LYS A 132 5.59 -17.75 36.62
N ARG A 133 6.47 -16.99 37.27
CA ARG A 133 6.24 -15.56 37.55
C ARG A 133 6.27 -14.71 36.28
N VAL A 134 7.19 -15.00 35.36
CA VAL A 134 7.25 -14.34 34.05
C VAL A 134 5.98 -14.64 33.25
N GLU A 135 5.54 -15.91 33.19
CA GLU A 135 4.28 -16.29 32.54
C GLU A 135 3.06 -15.54 33.11
N LEU A 136 2.98 -15.37 34.43
CA LEU A 136 1.91 -14.63 35.10
C LEU A 136 1.93 -13.12 34.83
N GLN A 137 3.09 -12.56 34.50
CA GLN A 137 3.27 -11.13 34.29
C GLN A 137 3.19 -10.72 32.81
N VAL A 138 3.47 -11.66 31.90
CA VAL A 138 3.47 -11.43 30.45
C VAL A 138 2.22 -12.03 29.77
N GLY A 139 1.44 -12.87 30.47
CA GLY A 139 0.14 -13.33 29.98
C GLY A 139 -0.79 -12.15 29.64
N PRO A 140 -1.65 -12.27 28.61
CA PRO A 140 -2.53 -11.18 28.19
C PRO A 140 -3.34 -10.69 29.39
N PRO A 141 -3.57 -9.36 29.54
CA PRO A 141 -4.51 -8.88 30.54
C PRO A 141 -5.86 -9.48 30.20
N ASN A 142 -6.25 -10.54 30.90
CA ASN A 142 -7.65 -10.92 31.00
C ASN A 142 -8.30 -9.77 31.74
N ILE A 143 -8.79 -8.79 30.97
CA ILE A 143 -9.78 -7.84 31.44
C ILE A 143 -11.06 -8.65 31.57
N THR A 144 -11.13 -9.46 32.62
CA THR A 144 -12.38 -10.04 33.11
C THR A 144 -13.21 -8.86 33.60
N SER A 145 -13.97 -8.23 32.69
CA SER A 145 -15.08 -7.37 33.08
C SER A 145 -16.04 -8.21 33.92
N PRO A 146 -16.39 -7.78 35.16
CA PRO A 146 -17.41 -8.46 35.92
C PRO A 146 -18.76 -8.16 35.27
N ALA A 147 -19.23 -9.08 34.43
CA ALA A 147 -20.63 -9.08 33.99
C ALA A 147 -21.51 -9.47 35.18
N VAL A 148 -22.28 -8.49 35.66
CA VAL A 148 -23.32 -8.67 36.67
C VAL A 148 -24.34 -9.67 36.14
N ALA A 149 -24.49 -10.79 36.84
CA ALA A 149 -25.52 -11.79 36.57
C ALA A 149 -26.90 -11.26 36.97
N ILE A 150 -27.80 -11.14 35.99
CA ILE A 150 -29.25 -11.15 36.21
C ILE A 150 -29.81 -12.19 35.24
N GLY A 151 -30.30 -13.30 35.79
CA GLY A 151 -30.72 -14.46 35.01
C GLY A 151 -32.14 -14.37 34.46
N ALA A 152 -32.42 -15.20 33.44
CA ALA A 152 -33.69 -15.92 33.28
C ALA A 152 -33.64 -16.83 32.02
N ASN A 153 -33.57 -18.15 32.28
CA ASN A 153 -34.22 -19.24 31.53
C ASN A 153 -34.24 -19.26 29.99
N ALA A 154 -33.47 -20.19 29.39
CA ALA A 154 -33.96 -21.01 28.28
C ALA A 154 -33.39 -22.44 28.38
N ARG A 155 -34.29 -23.41 28.28
CA ARG A 155 -34.09 -24.84 28.56
C ARG A 155 -33.71 -25.61 27.28
N ASN A 156 -32.85 -26.61 27.47
CA ASN A 156 -32.69 -27.86 26.70
C ASN A 156 -32.54 -27.81 25.17
N ALA A 157 -31.31 -28.12 24.72
CA ALA A 157 -31.08 -28.99 23.57
C ALA A 157 -29.86 -29.89 23.85
N THR A 158 -30.13 -31.06 24.39
CA THR A 158 -29.27 -32.24 24.34
C THR A 158 -29.04 -32.66 22.89
N GLY A 159 -27.78 -32.82 22.47
CA GLY A 159 -27.45 -33.35 21.15
C GLY A 159 -25.95 -33.47 20.88
N SER A 160 -25.43 -34.66 21.15
CA SER A 160 -24.31 -35.32 20.47
C SER A 160 -22.95 -34.63 20.37
N ALA A 161 -22.00 -35.21 21.12
CA ALA A 161 -20.60 -35.22 20.77
C ALA A 161 -20.39 -35.81 19.36
N ALA A 162 -19.91 -34.98 18.45
CA ALA A 162 -19.18 -35.43 17.27
C ALA A 162 -17.74 -34.95 17.45
N ALA A 163 -16.86 -35.91 17.73
CA ALA A 163 -15.44 -35.75 17.54
C ALA A 163 -15.21 -35.47 16.04
N ALA A 164 -15.11 -34.20 15.68
CA ALA A 164 -14.56 -33.80 14.40
C ALA A 164 -13.04 -33.84 14.55
N THR A 165 -12.46 -34.93 14.08
CA THR A 165 -11.07 -35.01 13.64
C THR A 165 -10.70 -33.71 12.93
N THR A 166 -9.72 -33.01 13.48
CA THR A 166 -8.98 -31.94 12.81
C THR A 166 -8.25 -32.56 11.62
N ALA A 167 -8.99 -32.76 10.53
CA ALA A 167 -8.42 -32.98 9.22
C ALA A 167 -7.77 -31.67 8.80
N ASP A 168 -6.45 -31.73 8.72
CA ASP A 168 -5.51 -30.85 8.04
C ASP A 168 -6.18 -30.12 6.86
N ARG A 169 -6.71 -28.93 7.15
CA ARG A 169 -7.05 -27.95 6.11
C ARG A 169 -5.74 -27.22 5.86
N PRO A 170 -5.21 -27.18 4.63
CA PRO A 170 -4.09 -26.31 4.31
C PRO A 170 -4.48 -24.92 4.79
N ALA A 171 -3.69 -24.35 5.71
CA ALA A 171 -3.87 -22.96 6.12
C ALA A 171 -3.93 -22.14 4.82
N ALA A 172 -5.02 -21.40 4.62
CA ALA A 172 -5.07 -20.44 3.53
C ALA A 172 -3.79 -19.59 3.63
N PRO A 173 -3.09 -19.32 2.51
CA PRO A 173 -1.89 -18.50 2.56
C PRO A 173 -2.26 -17.20 3.27
N ALA A 174 -1.51 -16.88 4.33
CA ALA A 174 -1.71 -15.63 5.06
C ALA A 174 -1.68 -14.48 4.06
N ASP A 175 -2.70 -13.62 4.09
CA ASP A 175 -2.81 -12.48 3.18
C ASP A 175 -1.50 -11.66 3.27
N PRO A 176 -0.81 -11.34 2.16
CA PRO A 176 0.48 -10.65 2.17
C PRO A 176 0.45 -9.32 2.93
N ILE A 177 -0.72 -8.68 3.04
CA ILE A 177 -0.93 -7.49 3.87
C ILE A 177 -0.61 -7.73 5.36
N LEU A 178 -0.69 -8.98 5.82
CA LEU A 178 -0.36 -9.38 7.19
C LEU A 178 1.15 -9.53 7.42
N ASN A 179 1.93 -9.75 6.36
CA ASN A 179 3.38 -9.92 6.44
C ASN A 179 4.08 -8.55 6.36
N ASP A 180 3.68 -7.73 5.38
CA ASP A 180 4.19 -6.39 5.18
C ASP A 180 3.07 -5.47 4.63
N PRO A 181 2.35 -4.76 5.52
CA PRO A 181 1.27 -3.86 5.10
C PRO A 181 1.79 -2.64 4.33
N ASN A 182 3.05 -2.24 4.53
CA ASN A 182 3.64 -1.11 3.81
C ASN A 182 3.95 -1.50 2.37
N GLU A 183 4.51 -2.69 2.13
CA GLU A 183 4.72 -3.18 0.77
C GLU A 183 3.40 -3.50 0.06
N ALA A 184 2.41 -4.05 0.78
CA ALA A 184 1.06 -4.22 0.24
C ALA A 184 0.47 -2.88 -0.22
N TYR A 185 0.49 -1.86 0.63
CA TYR A 185 0.07 -0.50 0.28
C TYR A 185 0.78 0.03 -0.97
N ARG A 186 2.12 -0.07 -0.99
CA ARG A 186 2.94 0.39 -2.12
C ARG A 186 2.58 -0.35 -3.40
N SER A 187 2.37 -1.66 -3.34
CA SER A 187 2.01 -2.46 -4.52
C SER A 187 0.65 -2.04 -5.11
N GLU A 188 -0.35 -1.79 -4.25
CA GLU A 188 -1.68 -1.34 -4.66
C GLU A 188 -1.63 0.08 -5.28
N VAL A 189 -0.86 0.99 -4.69
CA VAL A 189 -0.66 2.34 -5.25
C VAL A 189 0.04 2.27 -6.61
N ILE A 190 1.11 1.47 -6.75
CA ILE A 190 1.82 1.32 -8.02
C ILE A 190 0.91 0.74 -9.09
N GLN A 191 0.12 -0.27 -8.76
CA GLN A 191 -0.85 -0.85 -9.68
C GLN A 191 -1.88 0.19 -10.13
N ALA A 192 -2.45 0.94 -9.20
CA ALA A 192 -3.40 2.00 -9.51
C ALA A 192 -2.79 3.09 -10.40
N LEU A 193 -1.52 3.47 -10.16
CA LEU A 193 -0.80 4.44 -11.00
C LEU A 193 -0.54 3.92 -12.41
N MET A 194 -0.22 2.63 -12.57
CA MET A 194 -0.08 2.02 -13.90
C MET A 194 -1.41 1.97 -14.66
N ASP A 195 -2.48 1.61 -13.97
CA ASP A 195 -3.82 1.59 -14.55
C ASP A 195 -4.25 2.98 -15.00
N ALA A 196 -4.06 3.98 -14.14
CA ALA A 196 -4.30 5.38 -14.47
C ALA A 196 -3.44 5.87 -15.65
N MET A 197 -2.17 5.45 -15.70
CA MET A 197 -1.26 5.77 -16.80
C MET A 197 -1.81 5.24 -18.13
N LEU A 198 -2.34 4.02 -18.17
CA LEU A 198 -2.86 3.41 -19.39
C LEU A 198 -4.22 4.00 -19.80
N ASP A 199 -5.12 4.20 -18.84
CA ASP A 199 -6.52 4.51 -19.13
C ASP A 199 -6.76 6.01 -19.41
N HIS A 200 -5.88 6.91 -18.94
CA HIS A 200 -6.09 8.36 -19.02
C HIS A 200 -5.01 9.14 -19.79
N SER A 201 -3.95 8.51 -20.28
CA SER A 201 -2.84 9.20 -20.97
C SER A 201 -3.13 9.62 -22.42
N THR A 202 -4.25 9.19 -23.01
CA THR A 202 -4.65 9.54 -24.38
C THR A 202 -4.66 11.05 -24.64
N ALA A 203 -5.13 11.82 -23.65
CA ALA A 203 -5.21 13.27 -23.74
C ALA A 203 -3.84 13.95 -23.79
N LEU A 204 -2.77 13.28 -23.35
CA LEU A 204 -1.43 13.85 -23.32
C LEU A 204 -0.74 13.85 -24.69
N ALA A 205 -1.30 13.23 -25.73
CA ALA A 205 -0.75 13.23 -27.10
C ALA A 205 0.77 12.95 -27.14
N ILE A 206 1.19 11.87 -26.45
CA ILE A 206 2.60 11.49 -26.33
C ILE A 206 3.09 10.92 -27.66
N GLY A 207 4.21 11.41 -28.18
CA GLY A 207 4.79 10.90 -29.42
C GLY A 207 5.25 9.45 -29.30
N SER A 208 5.33 8.72 -30.41
CA SER A 208 5.74 7.31 -30.42
C SER A 208 7.13 7.06 -29.83
N ASN A 209 8.04 8.01 -30.00
CA ASN A 209 9.41 7.96 -29.47
C ASN A 209 9.54 8.58 -28.07
N ASP A 210 8.48 9.22 -27.58
CA ASP A 210 8.45 9.91 -26.30
C ASP A 210 8.11 8.95 -25.16
N TRP A 211 8.41 9.38 -23.95
CA TRP A 211 8.18 8.67 -22.70
C TRP A 211 7.09 9.35 -21.88
N LEU A 212 6.25 8.50 -21.28
CA LEU A 212 5.44 8.86 -20.12
C LEU A 212 6.17 8.33 -18.88
N THR A 213 6.49 9.21 -17.94
CA THR A 213 7.18 8.84 -16.70
C THR A 213 6.42 9.34 -15.49
N ILE A 214 6.26 8.48 -14.48
CA ILE A 214 5.74 8.82 -13.16
C ILE A 214 6.81 8.47 -12.14
N ALA A 215 7.26 9.43 -11.35
CA ALA A 215 8.09 9.23 -10.19
C ALA A 215 7.21 9.26 -8.93
N ALA A 216 6.95 8.11 -8.33
CA ALA A 216 6.21 7.98 -7.09
C ALA A 216 7.18 8.06 -5.90
N ARG A 217 7.04 9.11 -5.08
CA ARG A 217 7.91 9.38 -3.93
C ARG A 217 7.12 9.30 -2.62
N GLY A 218 7.61 8.51 -1.67
CA GLY A 218 7.06 8.51 -0.30
C GLY A 218 7.45 9.78 0.47
N ASN A 219 6.51 10.37 1.21
CA ASN A 219 6.79 11.48 2.12
C ASN A 219 7.08 10.96 3.55
N ASP A 220 8.28 10.41 3.80
CA ASP A 220 8.68 9.95 5.13
C ASP A 220 9.44 11.05 5.89
N ASP A 221 8.71 11.92 6.59
CA ASP A 221 9.26 12.95 7.49
C ASP A 221 9.55 12.41 8.91
N ARG A 222 10.02 11.15 9.05
CA ARG A 222 10.25 10.55 10.37
C ARG A 222 11.60 10.96 11.00
N PRO A 223 11.62 11.35 12.30
CA PRO A 223 12.86 11.46 13.07
C PRO A 223 13.55 10.09 13.19
N ARG A 224 14.85 10.04 12.86
CA ARG A 224 15.73 8.85 12.77
C ARG A 224 16.02 8.15 14.12
N LEU A 225 15.00 7.74 14.86
CA LEU A 225 15.16 7.12 16.20
C LEU A 225 14.87 5.60 16.24
N ALA A 226 14.54 4.99 15.10
CA ALA A 226 14.50 3.53 14.91
C ALA A 226 15.59 3.09 13.92
N PRO A 227 16.07 1.82 13.95
CA PRO A 227 17.02 1.29 12.97
C PRO A 227 16.51 1.63 11.56
N ALA A 228 17.36 2.30 10.79
CA ALA A 228 17.01 3.03 9.57
C ALA A 228 16.03 2.28 8.65
N ASP A 229 14.76 2.65 8.69
CA ASP A 229 13.81 2.32 7.62
C ASP A 229 14.29 3.09 6.37
N THR A 230 15.06 2.40 5.53
CA THR A 230 15.75 2.93 4.34
C THR A 230 14.80 2.86 3.14
N ASP A 231 13.55 3.23 3.39
CA ASP A 231 12.38 2.75 2.65
C ASP A 231 11.62 3.88 1.94
N ALA A 232 12.04 5.13 2.14
CA ALA A 232 11.66 6.29 1.35
C ALA A 232 12.30 6.24 -0.06
N ARG A 233 12.04 5.17 -0.80
CA ARG A 233 12.58 4.94 -2.15
C ARG A 233 11.65 5.52 -3.19
N THR A 234 12.21 6.23 -4.16
CA THR A 234 11.43 6.76 -5.28
C THR A 234 11.26 5.65 -6.32
N ARG A 235 10.02 5.32 -6.66
CA ARG A 235 9.71 4.35 -7.71
C ARG A 235 9.42 5.09 -9.01
N ILE A 236 10.24 4.86 -10.03
CA ILE A 236 10.07 5.44 -11.36
C ILE A 236 9.35 4.41 -12.24
N ILE A 237 8.18 4.78 -12.73
CA ILE A 237 7.32 4.01 -13.63
C ILE A 237 7.39 4.68 -15.00
N ARG A 238 7.74 3.93 -16.05
CA ARG A 238 7.91 4.48 -17.41
C ARG A 238 7.21 3.63 -18.45
N LEU A 239 6.58 4.30 -19.42
CA LEU A 239 5.95 3.68 -20.58
C LEU A 239 6.32 4.46 -21.84
N ARG A 240 6.62 3.74 -22.92
CA ARG A 240 6.93 4.35 -24.21
C ARG A 240 5.64 4.69 -24.96
N GLY A 241 5.61 5.83 -25.65
CA GLY A 241 4.45 6.26 -26.43
C GLY A 241 4.05 5.25 -27.52
N ALA A 242 5.01 4.56 -28.15
CA ALA A 242 4.73 3.50 -29.12
C ALA A 242 3.92 2.34 -28.51
N ASP A 243 4.22 1.93 -27.28
CA ASP A 243 3.51 0.85 -26.59
C ASP A 243 2.13 1.31 -26.12
N LEU A 244 2.04 2.55 -25.62
CA LEU A 244 0.77 3.18 -25.28
C LEU A 244 -0.17 3.25 -26.48
N MET A 245 0.35 3.66 -27.65
CA MET A 245 -0.44 3.71 -28.88
C MET A 245 -0.95 2.33 -29.32
N GLN A 246 -0.14 1.27 -29.15
CA GLN A 246 -0.59 -0.09 -29.45
C GLN A 246 -1.72 -0.53 -28.51
N TYR A 247 -1.64 -0.16 -27.23
CA TYR A 247 -2.71 -0.40 -26.27
C TYR A 247 -3.99 0.35 -26.64
N LEU A 248 -3.90 1.65 -26.91
CA LEU A 248 -5.04 2.48 -27.30
C LEU A 248 -5.65 2.04 -28.63
N ALA A 249 -4.84 1.51 -29.55
CA ALA A 249 -5.29 0.90 -30.80
C ALA A 249 -5.87 -0.52 -30.62
N HIS A 250 -5.98 -1.02 -29.39
CA HIS A 250 -6.45 -2.36 -29.06
C HIS A 250 -5.64 -3.50 -29.73
N GLN A 251 -4.37 -3.22 -30.05
CA GLN A 251 -3.45 -4.20 -30.65
C GLN A 251 -2.80 -5.09 -29.59
N ILE A 252 -2.75 -4.63 -28.34
CA ILE A 252 -2.29 -5.38 -27.18
C ILE A 252 -3.32 -5.31 -26.06
N SER A 253 -3.38 -6.36 -25.25
CA SER A 253 -4.24 -6.39 -24.06
C SER A 253 -3.71 -5.44 -22.97
N LYS A 254 -4.55 -5.11 -21.99
CA LYS A 254 -4.12 -4.34 -20.80
C LYS A 254 -3.00 -5.05 -20.05
N GLU A 255 -3.10 -6.37 -19.90
CA GLU A 255 -2.07 -7.20 -19.26
C GLU A 255 -0.73 -7.14 -19.99
N ASP A 256 -0.75 -7.16 -21.32
CA ASP A 256 0.46 -7.06 -22.12
C ASP A 256 1.03 -5.64 -22.12
N ALA A 257 0.18 -4.61 -22.05
CA ALA A 257 0.61 -3.24 -21.87
C ALA A 257 1.29 -3.03 -20.50
N LEU A 258 0.73 -3.58 -19.43
CA LEU A 258 1.33 -3.54 -18.08
C LEU A 258 2.71 -4.20 -18.05
N LYS A 259 2.92 -5.31 -18.77
CA LYS A 259 4.25 -5.96 -18.88
C LYS A 259 5.29 -5.09 -19.59
N ARG A 260 4.87 -4.11 -20.40
CA ARG A 260 5.77 -3.19 -21.10
C ARG A 260 6.13 -1.95 -20.27
N ILE A 261 5.48 -1.76 -19.13
CA ILE A 261 5.81 -0.69 -18.19
C ILE A 261 7.10 -1.05 -17.45
N GLU A 262 8.07 -0.14 -17.47
CA GLU A 262 9.31 -0.29 -16.72
C GLU A 262 9.16 0.32 -15.32
N VAL A 263 9.41 -0.47 -14.28
CA VAL A 263 9.46 0.00 -12.88
C VAL A 263 10.88 -0.11 -12.35
N LYS A 264 11.44 1.01 -11.86
CA LYS A 264 12.75 1.08 -11.24
C LYS A 264 12.66 1.70 -9.87
N VAL A 265 13.36 1.14 -8.89
CA VAL A 265 13.41 1.64 -7.51
C VAL A 265 14.76 2.30 -7.28
N PHE A 266 14.77 3.51 -6.73
CA PHE A 266 15.96 4.28 -6.39
C PHE A 266 15.97 4.65 -4.90
#